data_AF-H5TPP5-F1
#
_entry.id   AF-H5TPP5-F1
#
_cell.length_a   1.000
_cell.length_b   1.000
_cell.length_c   1.000
_cell.angle_alpha   90.00
_cell.angle_beta   90.00
_cell.angle_gamma   90.00
#
_symmetry.space_group_name_H-M   'P 1'
#
loop_
_entity.id
_entity.type
_entity.pdbx_description
1 polymer ?
#
loop_
_entity_poly.entity_id
_entity_poly.type
_entity_poly.pdbx_seq_one_letter_code
_entity_poly.pdbx_strand_id
1 'polypeptide(L)' 'VDDDVLAERRAKMEASERPWQPRDRDRKVSTALRAYAKLATSADQGAVRKVD' A
#
# COMPACT_ATOMS: atom_id res chain seq x y z
N VAL A 1 2.52 17.77 13.44
CA VAL A 1 3.42 17.96 12.29
C VAL A 1 2.62 18.74 11.28
N ASP A 2 3.18 19.81 10.74
CA ASP A 2 2.46 20.69 9.82
C ASP A 2 2.28 20.02 8.45
N ASP A 3 1.23 20.43 7.74
CA ASP A 3 0.85 19.85 6.46
C ASP A 3 1.95 20.01 5.41
N ASP A 4 2.65 21.15 5.42
CA ASP A 4 3.78 21.43 4.53
C ASP A 4 4.91 20.41 4.70
N VAL A 5 5.20 20.00 5.94
CA VAL A 5 6.22 19.00 6.24
C VAL A 5 5.78 17.62 5.72
N LEU A 6 4.48 17.29 5.81
CA LEU A 6 3.96 16.03 5.28
C LEU A 6 3.94 16.02 3.74
N ALA A 7 3.66 17.17 3.12
CA ALA A 7 3.70 17.34 1.67
C ALA A 7 5.14 17.18 1.15
N GLU A 8 6.13 17.78 1.83
CA GLU A 8 7.55 17.63 1.49
C GLU A 8 8.00 16.17 1.58
N ARG A 9 7.64 15.46 2.66
CA ARG A 9 7.97 14.03 2.84
C ARG A 9 7.35 13.18 1.73
N ARG A 10 6.11 13.45 1.36
CA ARG A 10 5.44 12.77 0.24
C ARG A 10 6.17 13.04 -1.07
N ALA A 11 6.47 14.30 -1.39
CA ALA A 11 7.20 14.65 -2.61
C ALA A 11 8.57 13.96 -2.70
N LYS A 12 9.33 13.91 -1.60
CA LYS A 12 10.60 13.17 -1.52
C LYS A 12 10.42 11.66 -1.74
N MET A 13 9.36 11.08 -1.19
CA MET A 13 9.07 9.65 -1.36
C MET A 13 8.67 9.31 -2.80
N GLU A 14 7.80 10.12 -3.41
CA GLU A 14 7.39 9.96 -4.81
C GLU A 14 8.58 10.08 -5.78
N ALA A 15 9.56 10.94 -5.49
CA ALA A 15 10.75 11.11 -6.30
C ALA A 15 11.86 10.06 -6.07
N SER A 16 11.67 9.12 -5.13
CA SER A 16 12.67 8.09 -4.86
C SER A 16 12.72 7.02 -5.95
N GLU A 17 13.83 6.29 -6.05
CA GLU A 17 14.00 5.22 -7.05
C GLU A 17 12.98 4.07 -6.90
N ARG A 18 12.57 3.78 -5.67
CA ARG A 18 11.63 2.69 -5.34
C ARG A 18 10.51 3.21 -4.44
N PRO A 19 9.61 4.07 -4.96
CA PRO A 19 8.62 4.76 -4.17
C PRO A 19 7.62 3.76 -3.58
N TRP A 20 7.29 3.94 -2.30
CA TRP A 20 6.31 3.14 -1.53
C TRP A 20 6.55 1.62 -1.54
N GLN A 21 7.74 1.17 -1.94
CA GLN A 21 8.10 -0.23 -1.94
C GLN A 21 8.76 -0.62 -0.61
N PRO A 22 8.50 -1.83 -0.09
CA PRO A 22 9.23 -2.35 1.04
C PRO A 22 10.70 -2.56 0.68
N ARG A 23 11.62 -2.24 1.61
CA ARG A 23 13.08 -2.33 1.37
C ARG A 23 13.54 -3.79 1.29
N ASP A 24 13.34 -4.56 2.37
CA ASP A 24 13.92 -5.90 2.55
C ASP A 24 12.85 -6.97 2.84
N ARG A 25 11.70 -6.90 2.14
CA ARG A 25 10.59 -7.84 2.38
C ARG A 25 10.67 -9.04 1.44
N ASP A 26 11.12 -10.18 1.98
CA ASP A 26 10.98 -11.48 1.32
C ASP A 26 9.87 -12.32 1.97
N ARG A 27 8.69 -12.35 1.34
CA ARG A 27 7.57 -13.20 1.75
C ARG A 27 6.95 -13.85 0.52
N LYS A 28 6.83 -15.17 0.53
CA LYS A 28 6.08 -15.91 -0.49
C LYS A 28 4.60 -15.51 -0.48
N VAL A 29 4.13 -14.91 -1.58
CA VAL A 29 2.72 -14.56 -1.77
C VAL A 29 2.07 -15.62 -2.65
N SER A 30 1.13 -16.38 -2.07
CA SER A 30 0.40 -17.41 -2.81
C SER A 30 -0.56 -16.79 -3.83
N THR A 31 -1.00 -17.59 -4.79
CA THR A 31 -2.02 -17.16 -5.78
C THR A 31 -3.34 -16.76 -5.10
N ALA A 32 -3.76 -17.49 -4.06
CA ALA A 32 -4.96 -17.13 -3.30
C ALA A 32 -4.82 -15.76 -2.61
N LEU A 33 -3.66 -15.46 -2.02
CA LEU A 33 -3.40 -14.16 -1.39
C LEU A 33 -3.37 -13.02 -2.41
N ARG A 34 -2.85 -13.26 -3.62
CA ARG A 34 -2.91 -12.29 -4.72
C ARG A 34 -4.34 -12.03 -5.18
N ALA A 35 -5.16 -13.07 -5.27
CA ALA A 35 -6.57 -12.94 -5.64
C ALA A 35 -7.36 -12.16 -4.58
N TYR A 36 -7.16 -12.48 -3.29
CA TYR A 36 -7.79 -11.76 -2.18
C TYR A 36 -7.43 -10.26 -2.20
N ALA A 37 -6.16 -9.92 -2.38
CA ALA A 37 -5.69 -8.53 -2.39
C ALA A 37 -6.31 -7.66 -3.49
N LYS A 38 -6.74 -8.26 -4.61
CA LYS A 38 -7.42 -7.53 -5.70
C LYS A 38 -8.87 -7.13 -5.36
N LEU A 39 -9.47 -7.81 -4.39
CA LEU A 39 -10.89 -7.68 -4.05
C LEU A 39 -11.11 -7.02 -2.69
N ALA A 40 -10.11 -7.06 -1.81
CA ALA A 40 -10.21 -6.55 -0.45
C ALA A 40 -10.39 -5.03 -0.43
N THR A 41 -11.39 -4.55 0.31
CA THR A 41 -11.61 -3.14 0.60
C THR A 41 -10.71 -2.65 1.74
N SER A 42 -10.77 -1.36 2.01
CA SER A 42 -10.02 -0.75 3.11
C SER A 42 -10.42 -1.34 4.47
N ALA A 43 -9.47 -1.36 5.41
CA ALA A 43 -9.64 -1.98 6.71
C ALA A 43 -10.66 -1.24 7.60
N ASP A 44 -10.81 0.07 7.42
CA ASP A 44 -11.86 0.88 8.05
C ASP A 44 -13.28 0.44 7.63
N GLN A 45 -13.42 -0.13 6.43
CA GLN A 45 -14.65 -0.73 5.90
C GLN A 45 -14.77 -2.23 6.22
N GLY A 46 -13.88 -2.77 7.06
CA GLY A 46 -13.90 -4.16 7.49
C GLY A 46 -13.19 -5.15 6.55
N ALA A 47 -12.41 -4.68 5.58
CA ALA A 47 -11.64 -5.53 4.65
C ALA A 47 -12.49 -6.61 3.93
N VAL A 48 -13.74 -6.27 3.63
CA VAL A 48 -14.66 -7.13 2.88
C VAL A 48 -14.19 -7.26 1.43
N ARG A 49 -14.61 -8.34 0.76
CA ARG A 49 -14.30 -8.52 -0.67
C ARG A 49 -15.39 -7.87 -1.51
N LYS A 50 -15.03 -6.90 -2.35
CA LYS A 50 -15.92 -6.35 -3.38
C LYS A 50 -15.75 -7.14 -4.68
N VAL A 51 -16.82 -7.73 -5.17
CA VAL A 51 -16.84 -8.60 -6.36
C VAL A 51 -17.70 -8.01 -7.49
N ASP A 52 -18.37 -6.89 -7.22
CA ASP A 52 -19.35 -6.24 -8.09
C ASP A 52 -18.78 -5.01 -8.80
#